data_AF-A0A6A3M0Z0-F1
#
_entry.id   AF-A0A6A3M0Z0-F1
#
_cell.length_a   1.000
_cell.length_b   1.000
_cell.length_c   1.000
_cell.angle_alpha   90.00
_cell.angle_beta   90.00
_cell.angle_gamma   90.00
#
_symmetry.space_group_name_H-M   'P 1'
#
loop_
_entity.id
_entity.type
_entity.pdbx_description
1 polymer ?
#
loop_
_entity_poly.entity_id
_entity_poly.type
_entity_poly.pdbx_seq_one_letter_code
_entity_poly.pdbx_strand_id
1 'polypeptide(L)'
;MAAISSEELQDAWQKVKAMTILPEPPEPKLPSFGPKVSIKSRLHAIQTLITSLEYNYTGTLYFDVNKNRSFKSFANTAKEILKEGLPIQCLEAVFLGAYLTAGFQNLERFPISFKTTAGTSTHRHIVLGVRHQQQKWGALGLSRCDKLMNKDMKFDSLSDLVLDYCHEFRNVYHKVIKVNVGFPLTHDIHSSERVEWRVLNLPVDAKNWAEVAKQLDSFGKDAAEIDSFRKAKGELPAWFGSKYALNAPDTEVGIRSPRAGQRFNSFSDDFDEFEEEVHTQEAAPVQTPTPRVVPKPIVVTPDEFVFKKPSSTALSAPPTNIFLQNTTSSPFLIEIEDNSGLLEIVTKTPSALQEKTQQMEERDEPNLGDPTRATATFQISAKGMIVVAIKYNPHRPRTHKPKSISSPEKSPQSKLIKKGVNGNPTSTFESSAKNDPHHAVSFRCMPMLRATESLADAVPDGETYMLETPFTFKEM
;
A
#
# COMPACT_ATOMS: atom_id res chain seq x y z
N MET A 1 10.08 19.47 -15.13
CA MET A 1 9.20 20.20 -14.19
C MET A 1 10.09 20.64 -13.04
N ALA A 2 10.02 21.91 -12.64
CA ALA A 2 10.70 22.35 -11.43
C ALA A 2 10.14 21.55 -10.24
N ALA A 3 10.99 21.18 -9.29
CA ALA A 3 10.53 20.60 -8.04
C ALA A 3 9.66 21.64 -7.32
N ILE A 4 8.43 21.25 -6.94
CA ILE A 4 7.55 22.10 -6.14
C ILE A 4 8.26 22.39 -4.83
N SER A 5 8.34 23.66 -4.43
CA SER A 5 9.01 24.00 -3.18
C SER A 5 8.20 23.49 -1.98
N SER A 6 8.87 23.23 -0.85
CA SER A 6 8.19 22.82 0.39
C SER A 6 7.14 23.85 0.83
N GLU A 7 7.40 25.14 0.58
CA GLU A 7 6.49 26.25 0.87
C GLU A 7 5.24 26.22 -0.02
N GLU A 8 5.41 25.99 -1.33
CA GLU A 8 4.29 25.87 -2.27
C GLU A 8 3.40 24.66 -1.92
N LEU A 9 4.00 23.54 -1.53
CA LEU A 9 3.28 22.35 -1.10
C LEU A 9 2.48 22.61 0.17
N GLN A 10 3.08 23.30 1.15
CA GLN A 10 2.43 23.62 2.42
C GLN A 10 1.26 24.60 2.22
N ASP A 11 1.43 25.62 1.37
CA ASP A 11 0.37 26.56 1.01
C ASP A 11 -0.78 25.85 0.29
N ALA A 12 -0.49 24.96 -0.66
CA ALA A 12 -1.51 24.14 -1.32
C ALA A 12 -2.28 23.28 -0.30
N TRP A 13 -1.58 22.66 0.65
CA TRP A 13 -2.20 21.88 1.73
C TRP A 13 -3.12 22.71 2.63
N GLN A 14 -2.69 23.92 2.99
CA GLN A 14 -3.52 24.83 3.79
C GLN A 14 -4.77 25.28 3.03
N LYS A 15 -4.64 25.59 1.73
CA LYS A 15 -5.77 25.93 0.87
C LYS A 15 -6.80 24.81 0.82
N VAL A 16 -6.37 23.56 0.60
CA VAL A 16 -7.27 22.39 0.57
C VAL A 16 -7.94 22.19 1.93
N LYS A 17 -7.20 22.31 3.05
CA LYS A 17 -7.76 22.19 4.41
C LYS A 17 -8.75 23.30 4.76
N ALA A 18 -8.54 24.51 4.22
CA ALA A 18 -9.39 25.67 4.48
C ALA A 18 -10.69 25.65 3.63
N MET A 19 -10.74 24.88 2.54
CA MET A 19 -11.95 24.74 1.74
C MET A 19 -13.04 24.02 2.53
N THR A 20 -14.18 24.69 2.69
CA THR A 20 -15.35 24.14 3.37
C THR A 20 -16.13 23.16 2.48
N ILE A 21 -15.99 23.30 1.16
CA ILE A 21 -16.63 22.45 0.14
C ILE A 21 -15.57 22.15 -0.93
N LEU A 22 -15.26 20.87 -1.11
CA LEU A 22 -14.42 20.40 -2.21
C LEU A 22 -15.31 19.96 -3.38
N PRO A 23 -14.85 20.12 -4.63
CA PRO A 23 -15.57 19.59 -5.78
C PRO A 23 -15.66 18.07 -5.66
N GLU A 24 -16.86 17.53 -5.88
CA GLU A 24 -17.07 16.09 -5.90
C GLU A 24 -16.36 15.50 -7.14
N PRO A 25 -15.48 14.50 -6.96
CA PRO A 25 -14.78 13.90 -8.09
C PRO A 25 -15.78 13.14 -8.98
N PRO A 26 -15.60 13.18 -10.32
CA PRO A 26 -16.50 12.50 -11.22
C PRO A 26 -16.39 10.97 -11.08
N GLU A 27 -17.52 10.30 -10.95
CA GLU A 27 -17.53 8.83 -10.88
C GLU A 27 -17.04 8.19 -12.19
N PRO A 28 -16.14 7.18 -12.12
CA PRO A 28 -15.65 6.48 -13.30
C PRO A 28 -16.78 5.68 -13.98
N LYS A 29 -17.18 6.10 -15.18
CA LYS A 29 -18.24 5.44 -15.95
C LYS A 29 -17.68 4.27 -16.74
N LEU A 30 -18.13 3.06 -16.41
CA LEU A 30 -17.76 1.85 -17.15
C LEU A 30 -18.26 1.91 -18.60
N PRO A 31 -17.38 1.65 -19.59
CA PRO A 31 -17.81 1.64 -20.98
C PRO A 31 -18.68 0.41 -21.26
N SER A 32 -19.83 0.63 -21.88
CA SER A 32 -20.71 -0.43 -22.38
C SER A 32 -20.49 -0.61 -23.88
N PHE A 33 -20.32 -1.85 -24.32
CA PHE A 33 -20.02 -2.17 -25.72
C PHE A 33 -21.17 -2.92 -26.36
N GLY A 34 -21.81 -2.29 -27.34
CA GLY A 34 -22.71 -3.00 -28.25
C GLY A 34 -21.96 -4.01 -29.13
N PRO A 35 -22.64 -5.01 -29.69
CA PRO A 35 -22.02 -6.07 -30.49
C PRO A 35 -21.30 -5.54 -31.75
N LYS A 36 -21.77 -4.43 -32.32
CA LYS A 36 -21.23 -3.82 -33.55
C LYS A 36 -20.06 -2.85 -33.34
N VAL A 37 -19.68 -2.55 -32.09
CA VAL A 37 -18.59 -1.60 -31.80
C VAL A 37 -17.25 -2.23 -32.11
N SER A 38 -16.44 -1.57 -32.95
CA SER A 38 -15.11 -2.04 -33.34
C SER A 38 -14.16 -2.17 -32.15
N ILE A 39 -13.21 -3.11 -32.20
CA ILE A 39 -12.23 -3.30 -31.11
C ILE A 39 -11.42 -2.03 -30.83
N LYS A 40 -11.08 -1.25 -31.88
CA LYS A 40 -10.38 0.04 -31.76
C LYS A 40 -11.19 1.04 -30.93
N SER A 41 -12.49 1.15 -31.21
CA SER A 41 -13.40 2.02 -30.45
C SER A 41 -13.57 1.54 -29.00
N ARG A 42 -13.60 0.21 -28.77
CA ARG A 42 -13.67 -0.34 -27.41
C ARG A 42 -12.42 0.00 -26.60
N LEU A 43 -11.24 -0.20 -27.19
CA LEU A 43 -9.96 0.12 -26.55
C LEU A 43 -9.82 1.62 -26.29
N HIS A 44 -10.26 2.47 -27.22
CA HIS A 44 -10.29 3.92 -26.99
C HIS A 44 -11.16 4.27 -25.78
N ALA A 45 -12.38 3.71 -25.67
CA ALA A 45 -13.25 3.97 -24.53
C ALA A 45 -12.66 3.46 -23.20
N ILE A 46 -11.98 2.30 -23.22
CA ILE A 46 -11.23 1.79 -22.06
C ILE A 46 -10.11 2.76 -21.68
N GLN A 47 -9.37 3.26 -22.66
CA GLN A 47 -8.31 4.23 -22.40
C GLN A 47 -8.87 5.54 -21.85
N THR A 48 -10.00 6.04 -22.36
CA THR A 48 -10.67 7.22 -21.82
C THR A 48 -11.03 7.05 -20.34
N LEU A 49 -11.52 5.87 -19.95
CA LEU A 49 -11.78 5.54 -18.55
C LEU A 49 -10.50 5.49 -17.71
N ILE A 50 -9.43 4.86 -18.22
CA ILE A 50 -8.13 4.83 -17.51
C ILE A 50 -7.61 6.26 -17.31
N THR A 51 -7.69 7.10 -18.34
CA THR A 51 -7.24 8.50 -18.27
C THR A 51 -8.12 9.35 -17.36
N SER A 52 -9.43 9.08 -17.25
CA SER A 52 -10.32 9.84 -16.35
C SER A 52 -10.03 9.64 -14.87
N LEU A 53 -9.28 8.59 -14.50
CA LEU A 53 -8.80 8.41 -13.12
C LEU A 53 -7.62 9.33 -12.78
N GLU A 54 -6.96 9.91 -13.79
CA GLU A 54 -5.79 10.75 -13.67
C GLU A 54 -4.52 10.02 -13.18
N TYR A 55 -3.36 10.57 -13.55
CA TYR A 55 -2.08 10.04 -13.08
C TYR A 55 -1.85 10.48 -11.62
N ASN A 56 -1.48 9.53 -10.77
CA ASN A 56 -1.22 9.80 -9.36
C ASN A 56 0.11 10.55 -9.14
N TYR A 57 -0.01 11.84 -8.78
CA TYR A 57 1.10 12.73 -8.39
C TYR A 57 1.26 12.92 -6.89
N THR A 58 0.46 12.25 -6.05
CA THR A 58 0.42 12.51 -4.59
C THR A 58 1.59 11.88 -3.83
N GLY A 59 2.35 11.00 -4.47
CA GLY A 59 3.41 10.22 -3.84
C GLY A 59 2.92 9.10 -2.94
N THR A 60 1.60 8.92 -2.79
CA THR A 60 1.00 7.84 -1.99
C THR A 60 0.42 6.77 -2.90
N LEU A 61 0.78 5.51 -2.68
CA LEU A 61 0.16 4.38 -3.37
C LEU A 61 -1.17 4.02 -2.70
N TYR A 62 -2.26 4.04 -3.46
CA TYR A 62 -3.60 3.74 -2.96
C TYR A 62 -3.97 2.27 -3.08
N PHE A 63 -3.38 1.56 -4.06
CA PHE A 63 -3.73 0.19 -4.37
C PHE A 63 -2.51 -0.73 -4.27
N ASP A 64 -2.74 -2.03 -4.05
CA ASP A 64 -1.65 -3.00 -3.96
C ASP A 64 -1.02 -3.24 -5.34
N VAL A 65 0.27 -2.92 -5.46
CA VAL A 65 1.09 -3.00 -6.68
C VAL A 65 1.99 -4.24 -6.73
N ASN A 66 1.86 -5.19 -5.79
CA ASN A 66 2.73 -6.36 -5.73
C ASN A 66 2.54 -7.26 -6.96
N LYS A 67 3.57 -7.33 -7.80
CA LYS A 67 3.64 -8.10 -9.07
C LYS A 67 3.68 -9.63 -8.88
N ASN A 68 4.02 -10.11 -7.68
CA ASN A 68 4.18 -11.54 -7.39
C ASN A 68 2.88 -12.20 -6.91
N ARG A 69 1.73 -11.67 -7.36
CA ARG A 69 0.40 -12.18 -7.04
C ARG A 69 -0.26 -12.82 -8.26
N SER A 70 -1.37 -13.51 -8.04
CA SER A 70 -2.12 -14.16 -9.11
C SER A 70 -2.90 -13.16 -9.96
N PHE A 71 -3.29 -13.57 -11.17
CA PHE A 71 -4.15 -12.75 -12.03
C PHE A 71 -5.48 -12.40 -11.37
N LYS A 72 -6.09 -13.33 -10.62
CA LYS A 72 -7.27 -13.07 -9.79
C LYS A 72 -7.06 -11.91 -8.81
N SER A 73 -5.89 -11.82 -8.20
CA SER A 73 -5.54 -10.71 -7.30
C SER A 73 -5.52 -9.38 -8.05
N PHE A 74 -4.93 -9.33 -9.25
CA PHE A 74 -4.92 -8.12 -10.08
C PHE A 74 -6.32 -7.72 -10.54
N ALA A 75 -7.16 -8.69 -10.89
CA ALA A 75 -8.56 -8.43 -11.24
C ALA A 75 -9.35 -7.86 -10.05
N ASN A 76 -9.07 -8.29 -8.81
CA ASN A 76 -9.67 -7.71 -7.62
C ASN A 76 -9.19 -6.27 -7.39
N THR A 77 -7.88 -6.00 -7.51
CA THR A 77 -7.34 -4.63 -7.44
C THR A 77 -7.95 -3.74 -8.52
N ALA A 78 -8.16 -4.23 -9.75
CA ALA A 78 -8.85 -3.47 -10.79
C ALA A 78 -10.31 -3.11 -10.42
N LYS A 79 -11.02 -4.00 -9.73
CA LYS A 79 -12.37 -3.71 -9.21
C LYS A 79 -12.35 -2.68 -8.10
N GLU A 80 -11.34 -2.73 -7.22
CA GLU A 80 -11.13 -1.71 -6.18
C GLU A 80 -10.85 -0.34 -6.81
N ILE A 81 -9.98 -0.27 -7.83
CA ILE A 81 -9.71 0.97 -8.57
C ILE A 81 -11.01 1.59 -9.12
N LEU A 82 -11.84 0.77 -9.76
CA LEU A 82 -13.13 1.23 -10.33
C LEU A 82 -14.14 1.66 -9.27
N LYS A 83 -14.10 1.03 -8.09
CA LYS A 83 -15.02 1.32 -7.00
C LYS A 83 -14.64 2.60 -6.25
N GLU A 84 -13.35 2.78 -5.98
CA GLU A 84 -12.86 3.90 -5.18
C GLU A 84 -12.59 5.15 -6.05
N GLY A 85 -12.34 4.99 -7.35
CA GLY A 85 -12.20 6.11 -8.29
C GLY A 85 -11.00 7.02 -8.03
N LEU A 86 -9.95 6.49 -7.38
CA LEU A 86 -8.75 7.26 -7.02
C LEU A 86 -7.72 7.29 -8.16
N PRO A 87 -6.81 8.28 -8.18
CA PRO A 87 -5.71 8.35 -9.13
C PRO A 87 -4.80 7.13 -9.11
N ILE A 88 -4.30 6.75 -10.29
CA ILE A 88 -3.48 5.55 -10.48
C ILE A 88 -2.16 5.85 -11.21
N GLN A 89 -1.24 4.90 -11.18
CA GLN A 89 0.03 4.92 -11.90
C GLN A 89 0.06 3.89 -13.04
N CYS A 90 1.21 3.79 -13.70
CA CYS A 90 1.40 2.94 -14.88
C CYS A 90 1.09 1.45 -14.65
N LEU A 91 1.44 0.88 -13.48
CA LEU A 91 1.19 -0.54 -13.21
C LEU A 91 -0.29 -0.84 -12.91
N GLU A 92 -0.95 0.02 -12.13
CA GLU A 92 -2.38 -0.09 -11.84
C GLU A 92 -3.20 0.06 -13.12
N ALA A 93 -2.78 0.94 -14.03
CA ALA A 93 -3.38 1.06 -15.36
C ALA A 93 -3.23 -0.24 -16.19
N VAL A 94 -2.14 -0.98 -16.04
CA VAL A 94 -1.96 -2.31 -16.65
C VAL A 94 -2.92 -3.32 -16.05
N PHE A 95 -3.11 -3.34 -14.72
CA PHE A 95 -4.09 -4.22 -14.07
C PHE A 95 -5.51 -3.91 -14.55
N LEU A 96 -5.88 -2.62 -14.57
CA LEU A 96 -7.20 -2.17 -15.00
C LEU A 96 -7.44 -2.47 -16.48
N GLY A 97 -6.47 -2.17 -17.34
CA GLY A 97 -6.53 -2.49 -18.76
C GLY A 97 -6.69 -3.99 -19.01
N ALA A 98 -5.94 -4.83 -18.27
CA ALA A 98 -6.04 -6.28 -18.37
C ALA A 98 -7.43 -6.80 -17.93
N TYR A 99 -7.98 -6.26 -16.85
CA TYR A 99 -9.32 -6.61 -16.36
C TYR A 99 -10.41 -6.23 -17.37
N LEU A 100 -10.41 -4.98 -17.84
CA LEU A 100 -11.45 -4.45 -18.75
C LEU A 100 -11.43 -5.12 -20.14
N THR A 101 -10.29 -5.70 -20.54
CA THR A 101 -10.14 -6.39 -21.82
C THR A 101 -10.17 -7.92 -21.69
N ALA A 102 -10.35 -8.48 -20.49
CA ALA A 102 -10.36 -9.93 -20.26
C ALA A 102 -11.45 -10.66 -21.08
N GLY A 103 -12.59 -10.01 -21.33
CA GLY A 103 -13.66 -10.58 -22.16
C GLY A 103 -13.38 -10.61 -23.68
N PHE A 104 -12.29 -10.00 -24.15
CA PHE A 104 -11.98 -9.91 -25.58
C PHE A 104 -11.07 -11.06 -26.01
N GLN A 105 -11.64 -12.25 -26.23
CA GLN A 105 -10.89 -13.49 -26.54
C GLN A 105 -9.96 -13.39 -27.77
N ASN A 106 -10.23 -12.45 -28.68
CA ASN A 106 -9.44 -12.22 -29.89
C ASN A 106 -8.37 -11.13 -29.72
N LEU A 107 -8.12 -10.70 -28.48
CA LEU A 107 -7.19 -9.64 -28.13
C LEU A 107 -6.17 -10.16 -27.11
N GLU A 108 -4.96 -10.41 -27.58
CA GLU A 108 -3.85 -10.76 -26.70
C GLU A 108 -3.29 -9.50 -26.03
N ARG A 109 -2.82 -9.66 -24.79
CA ARG A 109 -2.44 -8.57 -23.91
C ARG A 109 -1.09 -8.90 -23.27
N PHE A 110 -0.08 -8.10 -23.55
CA PHE A 110 1.31 -8.33 -23.15
C PHE A 110 1.76 -7.20 -22.21
N PRO A 111 2.31 -7.51 -21.03
CA PRO A 111 2.97 -6.49 -20.23
C PRO A 111 4.32 -6.14 -20.88
N ILE A 112 4.54 -4.86 -21.16
CA ILE A 112 5.78 -4.33 -21.75
C ILE A 112 6.36 -3.31 -20.78
N SER A 113 7.53 -3.60 -20.23
CA SER A 113 8.23 -2.73 -19.29
C SER A 113 9.47 -2.10 -19.94
N PHE A 114 9.73 -0.85 -19.62
CA PHE A 114 10.88 -0.08 -20.08
C PHE A 114 11.74 0.31 -18.88
N LYS A 115 13.05 0.04 -18.96
CA LYS A 115 14.07 0.62 -18.08
C LYS A 115 14.79 1.70 -18.86
N THR A 116 14.79 2.93 -18.34
CA THR A 116 15.38 4.10 -19.00
C THR A 116 16.29 4.85 -18.05
N THR A 117 17.21 5.67 -18.60
CA THR A 117 17.97 6.64 -17.82
C THR A 117 17.74 8.06 -18.32
N ALA A 118 17.66 9.00 -17.39
CA ALA A 118 17.65 10.43 -17.66
C ALA A 118 18.62 11.11 -16.69
N GLY A 119 19.70 11.68 -17.23
CA GLY A 119 20.86 12.07 -16.43
C GLY A 119 21.48 10.85 -15.74
N THR A 120 21.65 10.94 -14.42
CA THR A 120 22.14 9.85 -13.55
C THR A 120 21.01 8.90 -13.09
N SER A 121 19.76 9.29 -13.30
CA SER A 121 18.59 8.62 -12.73
C SER A 121 18.11 7.46 -13.59
N THR A 122 17.81 6.32 -12.96
CA THR A 122 17.11 5.21 -13.61
C THR A 122 15.62 5.28 -13.36
N HIS A 123 14.82 5.16 -14.42
CA HIS A 123 13.37 5.17 -14.37
C HIS A 123 12.79 3.90 -14.96
N ARG A 124 11.65 3.46 -14.43
CA ARG A 124 10.91 2.29 -14.90
C ARG A 124 9.50 2.72 -15.31
N HIS A 125 9.02 2.17 -16.41
CA HIS A 125 7.67 2.40 -16.92
C HIS A 125 7.09 1.10 -17.45
N ILE A 126 5.77 0.95 -17.43
CA ILE A 126 5.08 -0.24 -17.97
C ILE A 126 3.80 0.16 -18.70
N VAL A 127 3.51 -0.55 -19.79
CA VAL A 127 2.27 -0.45 -20.55
C VAL A 127 1.73 -1.85 -20.86
N LEU A 128 0.46 -1.92 -21.22
CA LEU A 128 -0.18 -3.14 -21.69
C LEU A 128 -0.21 -3.11 -23.22
N GLY A 129 0.76 -3.75 -23.86
CA GLY A 129 0.73 -3.98 -25.30
C GLY A 129 -0.45 -4.87 -25.67
N VAL A 130 -1.15 -4.54 -26.76
CA VAL A 130 -2.31 -5.31 -27.22
C VAL A 130 -2.15 -5.70 -28.68
N ARG A 131 -2.50 -6.94 -28.99
CA ARG A 131 -2.51 -7.48 -30.37
C ARG A 131 -3.87 -8.09 -30.67
N HIS A 132 -4.51 -7.59 -31.72
CA HIS A 132 -5.77 -8.17 -32.23
C HIS A 132 -5.49 -9.13 -33.39
N GLN A 133 -6.45 -10.00 -33.73
CA GLN A 133 -6.34 -10.97 -34.83
C GLN A 133 -5.86 -10.41 -36.18
N GLN A 134 -6.08 -9.12 -36.46
CA GLN A 134 -5.55 -8.42 -37.64
C GLN A 134 -4.02 -8.17 -37.57
N GLN A 135 -3.33 -8.74 -36.57
CA GLN A 135 -1.89 -8.62 -36.29
C GLN A 135 -1.39 -7.17 -36.11
N LYS A 136 -2.30 -6.22 -35.91
CA LYS A 136 -1.95 -4.85 -35.55
C LYS A 136 -1.72 -4.74 -34.05
N TRP A 137 -0.64 -4.03 -33.70
CA TRP A 137 -0.23 -3.75 -32.35
C TRP A 137 -0.67 -2.35 -31.92
N GLY A 138 -0.98 -2.22 -30.63
CA GLY A 138 -1.23 -0.97 -29.94
C GLY A 138 -0.91 -1.15 -28.45
N ALA A 139 -1.31 -0.19 -27.63
CA ALA A 139 -1.10 -0.28 -26.18
C ALA A 139 -2.16 0.50 -25.39
N LEU A 140 -2.44 0.00 -24.19
CA LEU A 140 -3.16 0.69 -23.13
C LEU A 140 -2.21 1.01 -21.98
N GLY A 141 -2.45 2.09 -21.26
CA GLY A 141 -1.66 2.42 -20.09
C GLY A 141 -1.88 3.84 -19.61
N LEU A 142 -1.08 4.25 -18.64
CA LEU A 142 -1.11 5.61 -18.10
C LEU A 142 0.31 6.07 -17.80
N SER A 143 0.60 7.34 -18.06
CA SER A 143 1.93 7.94 -17.90
C SER A 143 1.78 9.42 -17.61
N ARG A 144 2.84 10.02 -17.05
CA ARG A 144 2.97 11.47 -16.89
C ARG A 144 3.14 12.19 -18.23
N CYS A 145 3.47 11.45 -19.28
CA CYS A 145 3.62 11.96 -20.64
C CYS A 145 2.64 11.24 -21.56
N ASP A 146 1.80 12.00 -22.25
CA ASP A 146 0.74 11.45 -23.10
C ASP A 146 1.28 10.55 -24.22
N LYS A 147 2.48 10.87 -24.70
CA LYS A 147 3.14 10.08 -25.74
C LYS A 147 3.73 8.76 -25.24
N LEU A 148 3.76 8.54 -23.93
CA LEU A 148 4.29 7.34 -23.28
C LEU A 148 3.19 6.47 -22.62
N MET A 149 1.91 6.75 -22.84
CA MET A 149 0.81 5.93 -22.35
C MET A 149 0.24 5.01 -23.43
N ASN A 150 -0.92 5.33 -24.02
CA ASN A 150 -1.59 4.50 -25.00
C ASN A 150 -1.07 4.73 -26.42
N LYS A 151 -1.28 3.72 -27.26
CA LYS A 151 -0.94 3.73 -28.67
C LYS A 151 -2.06 3.09 -29.47
N ASP A 152 -2.53 3.80 -30.50
CA ASP A 152 -3.56 3.26 -31.39
C ASP A 152 -3.11 1.96 -32.05
N MET A 153 -4.08 1.10 -32.38
CA MET A 153 -3.83 -0.16 -33.07
C MET A 153 -3.49 0.05 -34.56
N LYS A 154 -2.26 0.51 -34.82
CA LYS A 154 -1.78 0.84 -36.18
C LYS A 154 -0.45 0.17 -36.54
N PHE A 155 0.33 -0.26 -35.56
CA PHE A 155 1.67 -0.81 -35.75
C PHE A 155 1.61 -2.22 -36.33
N ASP A 156 2.47 -2.53 -37.30
CA ASP A 156 2.49 -3.82 -37.99
C ASP A 156 3.22 -4.91 -37.21
N SER A 157 4.10 -4.50 -36.29
CA SER A 157 4.94 -5.41 -35.52
C SER A 157 5.09 -4.95 -34.06
N LEU A 158 5.58 -5.84 -33.20
CA LEU A 158 5.87 -5.48 -31.81
C LEU A 158 7.08 -4.55 -31.77
N SER A 159 8.05 -4.78 -32.65
CA SER A 159 9.23 -3.92 -32.78
C SER A 159 8.84 -2.49 -33.16
N ASP A 160 7.92 -2.28 -34.10
CA ASP A 160 7.46 -0.94 -34.49
C ASP A 160 6.81 -0.19 -33.32
N LEU A 161 5.98 -0.89 -32.53
CA LEU A 161 5.37 -0.33 -31.32
C LEU A 161 6.44 0.08 -30.29
N VAL A 162 7.40 -0.82 -30.01
CA VAL A 162 8.48 -0.56 -29.05
C VAL A 162 9.40 0.57 -29.54
N LEU A 163 9.69 0.63 -30.84
CA LEU A 163 10.50 1.68 -31.45
C LEU A 163 9.87 3.05 -31.26
N ASP A 164 8.55 3.15 -31.43
CA ASP A 164 7.79 4.38 -31.19
C ASP A 164 7.94 4.85 -29.74
N TYR A 165 7.82 3.96 -28.75
CA TYR A 165 8.13 4.30 -27.35
C TYR A 165 9.59 4.73 -27.17
N CYS A 166 10.56 4.05 -27.78
CA CYS A 166 11.96 4.44 -27.71
C CYS A 166 12.20 5.86 -28.26
N HIS A 167 11.52 6.22 -29.36
CA HIS A 167 11.55 7.59 -29.89
C HIS A 167 10.92 8.59 -28.93
N GLU A 168 9.77 8.27 -28.34
CA GLU A 168 9.10 9.20 -27.41
C GLU A 168 9.85 9.37 -26.08
N PHE A 169 10.52 8.33 -25.59
CA PHE A 169 11.44 8.46 -24.46
C PHE A 169 12.59 9.40 -24.79
N ARG A 170 13.16 9.29 -26.00
CA ARG A 170 14.22 10.18 -26.46
C ARG A 170 13.77 11.64 -26.50
N ASN A 171 12.54 11.88 -26.93
CA ASN A 171 11.94 13.23 -26.99
C ASN A 171 11.81 13.89 -25.60
N VAL A 172 11.73 13.09 -24.54
CA VAL A 172 11.72 13.58 -23.14
C VAL A 172 13.08 13.43 -22.46
N TYR A 173 14.16 13.27 -23.23
CA TYR A 173 15.55 13.14 -22.74
C TYR A 173 15.86 11.86 -21.95
N HIS A 174 15.07 10.81 -22.15
CA HIS A 174 15.36 9.48 -21.62
C HIS A 174 16.08 8.62 -22.67
N LYS A 175 17.06 7.84 -22.23
CA LYS A 175 17.68 6.75 -23.00
C LYS A 175 17.09 5.42 -22.54
N VAL A 176 16.49 4.66 -23.44
CA VAL A 176 16.01 3.30 -23.14
C VAL A 176 17.22 2.35 -23.05
N ILE A 177 17.35 1.64 -21.93
CA ILE A 177 18.43 0.68 -21.67
C ILE A 177 17.95 -0.74 -21.89
N LYS A 178 16.74 -1.04 -21.41
CA LYS A 178 16.19 -2.40 -21.41
C LYS A 178 14.70 -2.37 -21.71
N VAL A 179 14.24 -3.30 -22.51
CA VAL A 179 12.82 -3.59 -22.74
C VAL A 179 12.56 -5.01 -22.29
N ASN A 180 11.58 -5.17 -21.40
CA ASN A 180 11.14 -6.47 -20.92
C ASN A 180 9.72 -6.74 -21.40
N VAL A 181 9.49 -7.90 -22.01
CA VAL A 181 8.18 -8.35 -22.47
C VAL A 181 7.80 -9.62 -21.72
N GLY A 182 6.60 -9.64 -21.15
CA GLY A 182 6.03 -10.81 -20.50
C GLY A 182 5.20 -11.69 -21.43
N PHE A 183 4.68 -12.80 -20.90
CA PHE A 183 3.72 -13.63 -21.62
C PHE A 183 2.35 -12.95 -21.77
N PRO A 184 1.54 -13.38 -22.76
CA PRO A 184 0.14 -12.95 -22.84
C PRO A 184 -0.59 -13.21 -21.52
N LEU A 185 -1.33 -12.22 -21.04
CA LEU A 185 -2.15 -12.37 -19.84
C LEU A 185 -3.34 -13.29 -20.12
N THR A 186 -3.70 -14.11 -19.14
CA THR A 186 -4.88 -14.98 -19.20
C THR A 186 -6.19 -14.20 -19.26
N HIS A 187 -7.15 -14.67 -20.05
CA HIS A 187 -8.50 -14.09 -20.13
C HIS A 187 -9.38 -14.47 -18.94
N ASP A 188 -8.98 -15.47 -18.16
CA ASP A 188 -9.69 -15.88 -16.96
C ASP A 188 -9.35 -14.98 -15.76
N ILE A 189 -10.29 -14.10 -15.40
CA ILE A 189 -10.18 -13.19 -14.25
C ILE A 189 -10.16 -13.91 -12.89
N HIS A 190 -10.44 -15.21 -12.85
CA HIS A 190 -10.38 -16.03 -11.64
C HIS A 190 -9.12 -16.90 -11.56
N SER A 191 -8.23 -16.79 -12.55
CA SER A 191 -7.00 -17.58 -12.61
C SER A 191 -6.07 -17.30 -11.42
N SER A 192 -5.63 -18.38 -10.79
CA SER A 192 -4.61 -18.37 -9.74
C SER A 192 -3.18 -18.33 -10.31
N GLU A 193 -3.01 -18.30 -11.64
CA GLU A 193 -1.70 -18.22 -12.28
C GLU A 193 -0.99 -16.90 -11.94
N ARG A 194 0.33 -17.00 -11.76
CA ARG A 194 1.20 -15.82 -11.62
C ARG A 194 1.45 -15.21 -12.98
N VAL A 195 1.54 -13.89 -13.02
CA VAL A 195 1.87 -13.16 -14.25
C VAL A 195 3.39 -13.18 -14.45
N GLU A 196 3.80 -13.56 -15.65
CA GLU A 196 5.19 -13.62 -16.07
C GLU A 196 5.57 -12.31 -16.76
N TRP A 197 6.07 -11.36 -15.98
CA TRP A 197 6.28 -9.96 -16.41
C TRP A 197 7.51 -9.74 -17.31
N ARG A 198 8.51 -10.62 -17.24
CA ARG A 198 9.87 -10.40 -17.75
C ARG A 198 10.45 -11.66 -18.39
N VAL A 199 9.76 -12.20 -19.38
CA VAL A 199 10.19 -13.42 -20.07
C VAL A 199 11.31 -13.11 -21.05
N LEU A 200 11.11 -12.09 -21.88
CA LEU A 200 12.07 -11.61 -22.85
C LEU A 200 12.65 -10.28 -22.37
N ASN A 201 13.94 -10.25 -22.04
CA ASN A 201 14.64 -9.11 -21.48
C ASN A 201 15.73 -8.66 -22.46
N LEU A 202 15.46 -7.62 -23.24
CA LEU A 202 16.33 -7.18 -24.33
C LEU A 202 17.06 -5.89 -23.95
N PRO A 203 18.40 -5.87 -23.98
CA PRO A 203 19.15 -4.63 -23.94
C PRO A 203 18.92 -3.87 -25.24
N VAL A 204 18.51 -2.61 -25.13
CA VAL A 204 18.24 -1.74 -26.28
C VAL A 204 19.44 -0.84 -26.51
N ASP A 205 20.08 -0.99 -27.66
CA ASP A 205 21.06 -0.05 -28.20
C ASP A 205 20.67 0.36 -29.62
N ALA A 206 20.98 1.60 -30.01
CA ALA A 206 20.71 2.07 -31.37
C ALA A 206 21.47 1.24 -32.42
N LYS A 207 22.62 0.65 -32.04
CA LYS A 207 23.46 -0.15 -32.94
C LYS A 207 22.94 -1.57 -33.18
N ASN A 208 22.15 -2.13 -32.26
CA ASN A 208 21.68 -3.52 -32.33
C ASN A 208 20.18 -3.65 -32.61
N TRP A 209 19.50 -2.56 -32.97
CA TRP A 209 18.04 -2.52 -33.09
C TRP A 209 17.49 -3.58 -34.06
N ALA A 210 18.16 -3.87 -35.18
CA ALA A 210 17.69 -4.87 -36.14
C ALA A 210 17.56 -6.28 -35.53
N GLU A 211 18.48 -6.66 -34.64
CA GLU A 211 18.45 -7.95 -33.94
C GLU A 211 17.41 -7.95 -32.82
N VAL A 212 17.30 -6.83 -32.08
CA VAL A 212 16.27 -6.61 -31.06
C VAL A 212 14.87 -6.71 -31.68
N ALA A 213 14.65 -6.04 -32.82
CA ALA A 213 13.40 -6.06 -33.56
C ALA A 213 13.03 -7.47 -34.00
N LYS A 214 13.99 -8.23 -34.57
CA LYS A 214 13.80 -9.63 -34.94
C LYS A 214 13.36 -10.49 -33.74
N GLN A 215 13.96 -10.29 -32.56
CA GLN A 215 13.59 -11.03 -31.35
C GLN A 215 12.23 -10.61 -30.79
N LEU A 216 11.91 -9.31 -30.77
CA LEU A 216 10.58 -8.82 -30.39
C LEU A 216 9.49 -9.43 -31.28
N ASP A 217 9.67 -9.38 -32.59
CA ASP A 217 8.65 -9.85 -33.54
C ASP A 217 8.51 -11.37 -33.55
N SER A 218 9.61 -12.11 -33.34
CA SER A 218 9.54 -13.57 -33.15
C SER A 218 8.78 -13.90 -31.87
N PHE A 219 9.11 -13.22 -30.77
CA PHE A 219 8.45 -13.46 -29.49
C PHE A 219 6.97 -13.11 -29.52
N GLY A 220 6.60 -12.00 -30.16
CA GLY A 220 5.19 -11.66 -30.35
C GLY A 220 4.39 -12.78 -31.03
N LYS A 221 5.00 -13.56 -31.94
CA LYS A 221 4.34 -14.71 -32.59
C LYS A 221 4.34 -15.96 -31.70
N ASP A 222 5.47 -16.28 -31.08
CA ASP A 222 5.65 -17.56 -30.39
C ASP A 222 5.18 -17.53 -28.92
N ALA A 223 5.01 -16.37 -28.30
CA ALA A 223 4.85 -16.25 -26.85
C ALA A 223 3.70 -17.08 -26.27
N ALA A 224 2.57 -17.20 -26.98
CA ALA A 224 1.45 -18.04 -26.54
C ALA A 224 1.78 -19.54 -26.56
N GLU A 225 2.54 -19.99 -27.56
CA GLU A 225 3.03 -21.37 -27.66
C GLU A 225 4.06 -21.66 -26.56
N ILE A 226 4.99 -20.72 -26.34
CA ILE A 226 6.02 -20.83 -25.29
C ILE A 226 5.37 -20.87 -23.90
N ASP A 227 4.38 -20.01 -23.63
CA ASP A 227 3.62 -20.01 -22.37
C ASP A 227 2.91 -21.36 -22.15
N SER A 228 2.23 -21.86 -23.18
CA SER A 228 1.53 -23.15 -23.14
C SER A 228 2.50 -24.31 -22.86
N PHE A 229 3.66 -24.33 -23.51
CA PHE A 229 4.71 -25.32 -23.25
C PHE A 229 5.20 -25.25 -21.80
N ARG A 230 5.49 -24.04 -21.33
CA ARG A 230 5.97 -23.82 -19.96
C ARG A 230 4.94 -24.25 -18.92
N LYS A 231 3.65 -23.98 -19.15
CA LYS A 231 2.57 -24.45 -18.26
C LYS A 231 2.48 -25.96 -18.21
N ALA A 232 2.70 -26.64 -19.34
CA ALA A 232 2.65 -28.10 -19.40
C ALA A 232 3.89 -28.79 -18.81
N LYS A 233 5.07 -28.19 -18.98
CA LYS A 233 6.37 -28.83 -18.65
C LYS A 233 7.06 -28.24 -17.42
N GLY A 234 6.64 -27.07 -16.94
CA GLY A 234 7.27 -26.30 -15.86
C GLY A 234 8.50 -25.48 -16.30
N GLU A 235 9.02 -25.70 -17.50
CA GLU A 235 10.27 -25.12 -18.00
C GLU A 235 10.10 -24.47 -19.38
N LEU A 236 10.98 -23.54 -19.73
CA LEU A 236 11.02 -22.97 -21.08
C LEU A 236 11.53 -24.01 -22.10
N PRO A 237 11.11 -23.94 -23.38
CA PRO A 237 11.65 -24.82 -24.41
C PRO A 237 13.17 -24.73 -24.52
N ALA A 238 13.86 -25.85 -24.72
CA ALA A 238 15.33 -25.89 -24.80
C ALA A 238 15.91 -24.97 -25.90
N TRP A 239 15.16 -24.76 -26.99
CA TRP A 239 15.55 -23.87 -28.08
C TRP A 239 15.39 -22.37 -27.75
N PHE A 240 14.73 -22.01 -26.65
CA PHE A 240 14.42 -20.62 -26.31
C PHE A 240 15.69 -19.77 -26.18
N GLY A 241 16.69 -20.27 -25.44
CA GLY A 241 17.96 -19.55 -25.26
C GLY A 241 18.73 -19.36 -26.58
N SER A 242 18.68 -20.34 -27.48
CA SER A 242 19.32 -20.25 -28.79
C SER A 242 18.58 -19.30 -29.75
N LYS A 243 17.24 -19.27 -29.70
CA LYS A 243 16.41 -18.39 -30.56
C LYS A 243 16.43 -16.95 -30.09
N TYR A 244 16.40 -16.73 -28.78
CA TYR A 244 16.39 -15.41 -28.15
C TYR A 244 17.74 -15.09 -27.52
N ALA A 245 18.80 -15.12 -28.33
CA ALA A 245 20.18 -14.99 -27.86
C ALA A 245 20.52 -13.64 -27.21
N LEU A 246 19.72 -12.59 -27.44
CA LEU A 246 19.91 -11.28 -26.79
C LEU A 246 19.15 -11.19 -25.47
N ASN A 247 18.36 -12.21 -25.13
CA ASN A 247 17.71 -12.26 -23.84
C ASN A 247 18.78 -12.32 -22.75
N ALA A 248 18.89 -11.23 -22.00
CA ALA A 248 19.71 -11.16 -20.80
C ALA A 248 18.79 -11.48 -19.62
N PRO A 249 18.66 -12.77 -19.21
CA PRO A 249 17.94 -13.10 -17.99
C PRO A 249 18.51 -12.24 -16.87
N ASP A 250 17.65 -11.74 -15.98
CA ASP A 250 18.12 -10.99 -14.82
C ASP A 250 19.15 -11.87 -14.11
N THR A 251 20.41 -11.42 -14.04
CA THR A 251 21.54 -12.21 -13.54
C THR A 251 21.25 -12.57 -12.09
N GLU A 252 20.73 -13.78 -11.83
CA GLU A 252 20.85 -14.38 -10.52
C GLU A 252 22.35 -14.58 -10.27
N VAL A 253 22.93 -13.78 -9.39
CA VAL A 253 24.28 -14.03 -8.86
C VAL A 253 24.23 -15.36 -8.11
N GLY A 254 24.66 -16.44 -8.76
CA GLY A 254 24.67 -17.75 -8.12
C GLY A 254 25.20 -18.89 -8.99
N ILE A 255 26.52 -19.00 -9.14
CA ILE A 255 27.15 -20.30 -9.38
C ILE A 255 27.45 -20.93 -8.02
N ARG A 256 26.81 -22.08 -7.74
CA ARG A 256 26.87 -22.84 -6.49
C ARG A 256 28.18 -23.63 -6.30
N SER A 257 28.56 -23.85 -5.05
CA SER A 257 29.22 -25.09 -4.58
C SER A 257 28.55 -25.56 -3.27
N PRO A 258 28.48 -26.87 -2.96
CA PRO A 258 27.29 -27.46 -2.35
C PRO A 258 27.40 -27.69 -0.84
N ARG A 259 26.36 -27.33 -0.10
CA ARG A 259 25.83 -28.12 1.02
C ARG A 259 24.38 -27.74 1.31
N ALA A 260 23.62 -28.76 1.66
CA ALA A 260 22.18 -28.85 1.58
C ALA A 260 21.43 -27.96 2.58
N GLY A 261 20.23 -27.53 2.20
CA GLY A 261 19.14 -27.32 3.15
C GLY A 261 18.45 -25.95 3.07
N GLN A 262 17.27 -25.99 2.43
CA GLN A 262 16.10 -25.13 2.67
C GLN A 262 15.92 -23.85 1.86
N ARG A 263 14.75 -23.86 1.20
CA ARG A 263 14.13 -22.91 0.30
C ARG A 263 13.65 -21.67 1.06
N PHE A 264 13.77 -20.48 0.46
CA PHE A 264 12.67 -19.56 0.10
C PHE A 264 13.28 -18.23 -0.38
N ASN A 265 13.16 -17.94 -1.69
CA ASN A 265 13.64 -16.69 -2.29
C ASN A 265 12.58 -15.59 -2.15
N SER A 266 12.94 -14.54 -1.42
CA SER A 266 12.28 -13.23 -1.38
C SER A 266 12.78 -12.38 -2.55
N PHE A 267 11.87 -11.79 -3.33
CA PHE A 267 12.20 -10.78 -4.34
C PHE A 267 11.69 -9.42 -3.84
N SER A 268 12.53 -8.79 -3.03
CA SER A 268 12.49 -7.37 -2.70
C SER A 268 13.76 -6.78 -3.26
N ASP A 269 13.69 -6.07 -4.39
CA ASP A 269 14.76 -5.13 -4.75
C ASP A 269 14.29 -4.10 -5.78
N ASP A 270 14.63 -2.85 -5.45
CA ASP A 270 14.67 -1.65 -6.28
C ASP A 270 13.34 -1.03 -6.73
N PHE A 271 12.59 -0.54 -5.74
CA PHE A 271 11.80 0.68 -5.87
C PHE A 271 11.97 1.48 -4.57
N ASP A 272 13.11 2.15 -4.38
CA ASP A 272 13.14 3.42 -3.65
C ASP A 272 14.50 4.13 -3.72
N GLU A 273 14.40 5.44 -3.50
CA GLU A 273 15.43 6.41 -3.08
C GLU A 273 16.24 7.13 -4.18
N PHE A 274 15.80 8.36 -4.43
CA PHE A 274 16.54 9.42 -5.13
C PHE A 274 16.90 10.46 -4.06
N GLU A 275 18.14 10.46 -3.58
CA GLU A 275 18.70 11.55 -2.77
C GLU A 275 19.64 12.38 -3.66
N GLU A 276 19.50 13.70 -3.57
CA GLU A 276 20.19 14.71 -4.36
C GLU A 276 21.51 15.08 -3.66
N GLU A 277 22.66 14.78 -4.29
CA GLU A 277 23.98 15.15 -3.76
C GLU A 277 24.22 16.67 -3.87
N VAL A 278 24.33 17.36 -2.74
CA VAL A 278 24.85 18.73 -2.65
C VAL A 278 26.29 18.69 -2.14
N HIS A 279 27.20 19.27 -2.92
CA HIS A 279 28.63 19.39 -2.63
C HIS A 279 28.95 20.27 -1.41
N THR A 280 30.00 19.85 -0.72
CA THR A 280 30.65 20.40 0.48
C THR A 280 31.19 21.82 0.30
N GLN A 281 30.99 22.68 1.30
CA GLN A 281 31.93 23.76 1.69
C GLN A 281 31.85 24.09 3.20
N GLU A 282 32.99 23.84 3.86
CA GLU A 282 33.71 24.54 4.96
C GLU A 282 33.02 25.21 6.18
N ALA A 283 33.60 24.97 7.38
CA ALA A 283 33.21 25.39 8.74
C ALA A 283 33.54 26.88 9.05
N ALA A 284 33.09 27.63 10.08
CA ALA A 284 32.42 27.50 11.41
C ALA A 284 31.84 28.93 11.78
N PRO A 285 31.39 29.34 13.02
CA PRO A 285 31.30 28.67 14.33
C PRO A 285 29.99 28.87 15.17
N VAL A 286 29.81 27.92 16.12
CA VAL A 286 29.20 27.96 17.48
C VAL A 286 28.07 28.95 17.80
N GLN A 287 26.85 28.43 18.05
CA GLN A 287 25.86 29.00 18.98
C GLN A 287 25.16 27.92 19.84
N THR A 288 24.80 28.31 21.05
CA THR A 288 24.35 27.57 22.25
C THR A 288 23.06 26.74 22.10
N PRO A 289 22.85 25.70 22.94
CA PRO A 289 21.76 24.73 22.75
C PRO A 289 20.43 25.18 23.36
N THR A 290 19.38 25.20 22.53
CA THR A 290 17.96 25.15 22.96
C THR A 290 17.46 23.71 23.01
N PRO A 291 16.53 23.36 23.91
CA PRO A 291 16.20 21.98 24.23
C PRO A 291 15.53 21.27 23.06
N ARG A 292 16.17 20.19 22.58
CA ARG A 292 15.64 19.32 21.52
C ARG A 292 14.45 18.53 22.05
N VAL A 293 13.26 18.81 21.54
CA VAL A 293 12.12 17.89 21.61
C VAL A 293 12.48 16.69 20.73
N VAL A 294 12.63 15.51 21.34
CA VAL A 294 12.91 14.27 20.60
C VAL A 294 11.69 13.95 19.73
N PRO A 295 11.84 13.85 18.39
CA PRO A 295 10.71 13.50 17.53
C PRO A 295 10.24 12.08 17.84
N LYS A 296 8.96 11.91 18.14
CA LYS A 296 8.33 10.61 18.39
C LYS A 296 8.31 9.79 17.08
N PRO A 297 8.76 8.52 17.07
CA PRO A 297 8.83 7.68 15.85
C PRO A 297 7.49 7.44 15.15
N ILE A 298 6.41 7.37 15.92
CA ILE A 298 5.03 7.26 15.43
C ILE A 298 4.28 8.53 15.82
N VAL A 299 3.68 9.19 14.84
CA VAL A 299 2.81 10.36 14.99
C VAL A 299 1.35 9.90 14.91
N VAL A 300 0.56 10.25 15.93
CA VAL A 300 -0.87 9.96 16.01
C VAL A 300 -1.62 11.25 15.70
N THR A 301 -2.58 11.23 14.78
CA THR A 301 -3.38 12.41 14.41
C THR A 301 -4.86 12.04 14.39
N PRO A 302 -5.75 12.84 15.01
CA PRO A 302 -5.50 14.09 15.74
C PRO A 302 -4.91 13.90 17.16
N ASP A 303 -4.34 14.96 17.74
CA ASP A 303 -3.70 14.96 19.09
C ASP A 303 -4.69 14.76 20.25
N GLU A 304 -5.98 14.95 19.99
CA GLU A 304 -7.09 14.66 20.91
C GLU A 304 -8.24 14.05 20.10
N PHE A 305 -8.84 12.95 20.59
CA PHE A 305 -9.97 12.33 19.90
C PHE A 305 -11.30 12.86 20.43
N VAL A 306 -12.18 13.28 19.53
CA VAL A 306 -13.55 13.68 19.87
C VAL A 306 -14.51 12.60 19.37
N PHE A 307 -15.16 11.89 20.29
CA PHE A 307 -16.18 10.90 19.97
C PHE A 307 -17.58 11.49 20.19
N LYS A 308 -18.49 11.26 19.24
CA LYS A 308 -19.87 11.75 19.34
C LYS A 308 -20.73 10.76 20.13
N LYS A 309 -21.44 11.24 21.15
CA LYS A 309 -22.48 10.45 21.84
C LYS A 309 -23.77 10.44 21.00
N PRO A 310 -24.40 9.29 20.74
CA PRO A 310 -25.70 9.25 20.07
C PRO A 310 -26.77 9.88 20.98
N SER A 311 -27.56 10.82 20.46
CA SER A 311 -28.80 11.28 21.10
C SER A 311 -29.80 10.12 21.15
N SER A 312 -30.73 10.11 22.10
CA SER A 312 -31.66 8.99 22.38
C SER A 312 -32.58 8.58 21.21
N THR A 313 -32.44 9.20 20.05
CA THR A 313 -33.24 8.98 18.84
C THR A 313 -32.43 8.76 17.55
N ALA A 314 -31.09 8.74 17.60
CA ALA A 314 -30.25 8.55 16.39
C ALA A 314 -29.63 7.14 16.27
N LEU A 315 -29.75 6.54 15.08
CA LEU A 315 -29.01 5.34 14.68
C LEU A 315 -27.51 5.65 14.65
N SER A 316 -26.74 5.06 15.57
CA SER A 316 -25.28 4.84 15.55
C SER A 316 -24.39 6.01 15.06
N ALA A 317 -23.63 6.64 15.97
CA ALA A 317 -22.62 7.65 15.61
C ALA A 317 -21.56 7.12 14.60
N PRO A 318 -21.07 7.98 13.67
CA PRO A 318 -20.04 7.61 12.70
C PRO A 318 -18.69 7.34 13.39
N PRO A 319 -17.86 6.44 12.85
CA PRO A 319 -16.53 6.17 13.39
C PRO A 319 -15.58 7.37 13.21
N THR A 320 -14.69 7.57 14.16
CA THR A 320 -13.60 8.55 14.10
C THR A 320 -12.37 7.88 13.49
N ASN A 321 -11.82 8.46 12.43
CA ASN A 321 -10.60 7.99 11.78
C ASN A 321 -9.37 8.56 12.50
N ILE A 322 -8.46 7.67 12.88
CA ILE A 322 -7.18 7.98 13.52
C ILE A 322 -6.07 7.61 12.55
N PHE A 323 -5.17 8.56 12.29
CA PHE A 323 -4.03 8.38 11.41
C PHE A 323 -2.79 8.08 12.25
N LEU A 324 -2.13 6.96 11.96
CA LEU A 324 -0.86 6.59 12.56
C LEU A 324 0.19 6.68 11.45
N GLN A 325 1.15 7.58 11.60
CA GLN A 325 2.22 7.81 10.64
C GLN A 325 3.56 7.41 11.25
N ASN A 326 4.29 6.52 10.58
CA ASN A 326 5.65 6.17 10.94
C ASN A 326 6.60 7.13 10.23
N THR A 327 7.41 7.86 11.00
CA THR A 327 8.40 8.81 10.46
C THR A 327 9.80 8.17 10.34
N THR A 328 9.94 6.90 10.73
CA THR A 328 11.22 6.20 10.78
C THR A 328 11.40 5.17 9.66
N SER A 329 12.65 4.77 9.46
CA SER A 329 13.08 3.79 8.45
C SER A 329 12.94 2.32 8.92
N SER A 330 12.36 2.08 10.09
CA SER A 330 12.06 0.75 10.65
C SER A 330 10.55 0.54 10.74
N PRO A 331 10.04 -0.68 10.47
CA PRO A 331 8.63 -0.99 10.64
C PRO A 331 8.26 -1.12 12.13
N PHE A 332 7.01 -0.79 12.47
CA PHE A 332 6.48 -0.92 13.82
C PHE A 332 5.25 -1.84 13.86
N LEU A 333 5.09 -2.54 14.97
CA LEU A 333 3.86 -3.20 15.37
C LEU A 333 3.17 -2.32 16.43
N ILE A 334 1.95 -1.89 16.15
CA ILE A 334 1.16 -1.01 17.02
C ILE A 334 -0.01 -1.79 17.61
N GLU A 335 0.02 -2.03 18.92
CA GLU A 335 -1.13 -2.52 19.66
C GLU A 335 -1.96 -1.34 20.17
N ILE A 336 -3.24 -1.33 19.83
CA ILE A 336 -4.19 -0.31 20.26
C ILE A 336 -5.05 -0.90 21.36
N GLU A 337 -5.01 -0.29 22.54
CA GLU A 337 -5.77 -0.67 23.71
C GLU A 337 -6.70 0.47 24.12
N ASP A 338 -7.99 0.17 24.26
CA ASP A 338 -8.95 1.09 24.90
C ASP A 338 -9.01 0.83 26.40
N ASN A 339 -8.54 1.79 27.19
CA ASN A 339 -8.56 1.72 28.65
C ASN A 339 -9.95 2.04 29.24
N SER A 340 -10.88 2.58 28.44
CA SER A 340 -12.21 2.99 28.91
C SER A 340 -13.28 1.91 28.79
N GLY A 341 -13.09 0.93 27.90
CA GLY A 341 -14.06 -0.12 27.59
C GLY A 341 -15.30 0.38 26.82
N LEU A 342 -15.30 1.62 26.32
CA LEU A 342 -16.44 2.26 25.64
C LEU A 342 -16.25 2.38 24.13
N LEU A 343 -15.07 2.03 23.63
CA LEU A 343 -14.70 2.16 22.23
C LEU A 343 -14.59 0.78 21.55
N GLU A 344 -14.95 0.76 20.27
CA GLU A 344 -14.87 -0.40 19.38
C GLU A 344 -14.00 -0.04 18.18
N ILE A 345 -12.95 -0.83 17.93
CA ILE A 345 -12.08 -0.67 16.76
C ILE A 345 -12.74 -1.34 15.57
N VAL A 346 -13.16 -0.55 14.59
CA VAL A 346 -13.96 -0.99 13.44
C VAL A 346 -13.08 -1.45 12.27
N THR A 347 -11.82 -0.99 12.20
CA THR A 347 -10.86 -1.44 11.19
C THR A 347 -10.47 -2.90 11.44
N LYS A 348 -10.80 -3.78 10.49
CA LYS A 348 -10.43 -5.20 10.56
C LYS A 348 -8.93 -5.37 10.37
N THR A 349 -8.31 -6.16 11.24
CA THR A 349 -6.92 -6.61 11.11
C THR A 349 -6.77 -7.54 9.91
N PRO A 350 -5.67 -7.48 9.14
CA PRO A 350 -5.39 -8.44 8.07
C PRO A 350 -5.34 -9.88 8.60
N SER A 351 -6.00 -10.82 7.92
CA SER A 351 -6.19 -12.21 8.36
C SER A 351 -4.89 -12.98 8.67
N ALA A 352 -3.75 -12.58 8.08
CA ALA A 352 -2.45 -13.19 8.33
C ALA A 352 -1.86 -12.90 9.73
N LEU A 353 -2.34 -11.84 10.41
CA LEU A 353 -1.96 -11.51 11.78
C LEU A 353 -2.86 -12.21 12.82
N GLN A 354 -4.10 -12.57 12.45
CA GLN A 354 -5.00 -13.34 13.32
C GLN A 354 -4.46 -14.74 13.66
N GLU A 355 -3.82 -15.42 12.69
CA GLU A 355 -3.22 -16.74 12.92
C GLU A 355 -1.95 -16.67 13.80
N LYS A 356 -1.20 -15.56 13.75
CA LYS A 356 0.00 -15.37 14.58
C LYS A 356 -0.32 -15.03 16.03
N THR A 357 -1.39 -14.28 16.29
CA THR A 357 -1.84 -14.00 17.66
C THR A 357 -2.40 -15.27 18.33
N GLN A 358 -3.12 -16.12 17.57
CA GLN A 358 -3.63 -17.39 18.10
C GLN A 358 -2.52 -18.43 18.37
N GLN A 359 -1.45 -18.46 17.57
CA GLN A 359 -0.33 -19.38 17.82
C GLN A 359 0.61 -18.95 18.96
N MET A 360 0.60 -17.67 19.35
CA MET A 360 1.40 -17.19 20.49
C MET A 360 0.66 -17.37 21.83
N GLU A 361 -0.66 -17.51 21.82
CA GLU A 361 -1.46 -17.82 23.01
C GLU A 361 -1.47 -19.32 23.37
N GLU A 362 -1.05 -20.22 22.47
CA GLU A 362 -1.13 -21.67 22.66
C GLU A 362 0.14 -22.30 23.28
N ARG A 363 1.15 -21.49 23.62
CA ARG A 363 2.33 -21.92 24.40
C ARG A 363 2.70 -20.87 25.45
N ASP A 364 1.90 -20.76 26.50
CA ASP A 364 2.38 -20.50 27.86
C ASP A 364 1.22 -20.75 28.85
N GLU A 365 1.56 -21.33 30.00
CA GLU A 365 0.66 -21.64 31.13
C GLU A 365 -0.17 -20.41 31.58
N PRO A 366 -1.35 -20.61 32.21
CA PRO A 366 -2.48 -19.71 32.15
C PRO A 366 -2.22 -18.44 32.96
N ASN A 367 -1.88 -17.36 32.27
CA ASN A 367 -1.93 -16.03 32.87
C ASN A 367 -3.37 -15.54 32.91
N LEU A 368 -3.80 -15.17 34.11
CA LEU A 368 -5.11 -14.64 34.47
C LEU A 368 -5.35 -13.28 33.79
N GLY A 369 -5.77 -13.29 32.51
CA GLY A 369 -6.14 -12.10 31.73
C GLY A 369 -7.65 -11.89 31.67
N ASP A 370 -8.09 -10.70 32.09
CA ASP A 370 -9.49 -10.24 32.14
C ASP A 370 -10.11 -10.15 30.72
N PRO A 371 -11.27 -10.74 30.40
CA PRO A 371 -11.83 -10.81 29.03
C PRO A 371 -12.51 -9.50 28.57
N THR A 372 -12.08 -8.35 29.09
CA THR A 372 -12.84 -7.09 29.03
C THR A 372 -12.26 -5.99 28.15
N ARG A 373 -11.13 -6.22 27.45
CA ARG A 373 -10.42 -5.17 26.70
C ARG A 373 -10.48 -5.36 25.19
N ALA A 374 -10.76 -4.29 24.45
CA ALA A 374 -10.65 -4.31 22.98
C ALA A 374 -9.19 -4.04 22.60
N THR A 375 -8.51 -5.06 22.09
CA THR A 375 -7.14 -4.97 21.59
C THR A 375 -7.13 -5.21 20.08
N ALA A 376 -6.44 -4.36 19.32
CA ALA A 376 -6.19 -4.59 17.91
C ALA A 376 -4.74 -4.26 17.56
N THR A 377 -4.10 -5.13 16.79
CA THR A 377 -2.68 -5.03 16.45
C THR A 377 -2.51 -4.69 14.97
N PHE A 378 -1.83 -3.61 14.66
CA PHE A 378 -1.59 -3.17 13.28
C PHE A 378 -0.09 -3.13 12.98
N GLN A 379 0.29 -3.47 11.76
CA GLN A 379 1.66 -3.31 11.29
C GLN A 379 1.75 -2.05 10.42
N ILE A 380 2.71 -1.17 10.72
CA ILE A 380 3.00 0.02 9.92
C ILE A 380 4.40 -0.12 9.31
N SER A 381 4.50 0.04 7.99
CA SER A 381 5.77 -0.02 7.28
C SER A 381 6.66 1.18 7.62
N ALA A 382 7.96 1.07 7.33
CA ALA A 382 8.88 2.21 7.35
C ALA A 382 8.31 3.37 6.50
N LYS A 383 8.36 4.61 7.02
CA LYS A 383 7.80 5.83 6.41
C LYS A 383 6.30 5.71 6.02
N GLY A 384 5.58 4.69 6.50
CA GLY A 384 4.19 4.38 6.11
C GLY A 384 3.14 5.09 6.96
N MET A 385 1.87 4.97 6.56
CA MET A 385 0.73 5.48 7.30
C MET A 385 -0.43 4.48 7.27
N ILE A 386 -1.13 4.33 8.39
CA ILE A 386 -2.35 3.51 8.49
C ILE A 386 -3.50 4.34 9.07
N VAL A 387 -4.73 3.99 8.68
CA VAL A 387 -5.95 4.61 9.20
C VAL A 387 -6.73 3.60 10.03
N VAL A 388 -7.00 3.96 11.28
CA VAL A 388 -7.77 3.15 12.22
C VAL A 388 -9.07 3.86 12.55
N ALA A 389 -10.20 3.25 12.23
CA ALA A 389 -11.53 3.72 12.53
C ALA A 389 -11.95 3.20 13.91
N ILE A 390 -12.19 4.11 14.86
CA ILE A 390 -12.67 3.79 16.21
C ILE A 390 -14.05 4.41 16.42
N LYS A 391 -14.98 3.65 17.00
CA LYS A 391 -16.36 4.06 17.22
C LYS A 391 -16.74 3.96 18.69
N TYR A 392 -17.59 4.88 19.16
CA TYR A 392 -18.23 4.78 20.47
C TYR A 392 -19.36 3.75 20.46
N ASN A 393 -19.34 2.80 21.40
CA ASN A 393 -20.39 1.79 21.57
C ASN A 393 -20.95 1.80 23.01
N PRO A 394 -22.13 2.42 23.24
CA PRO A 394 -22.72 2.55 24.58
C PRO A 394 -23.28 1.23 25.15
N HIS A 395 -23.41 0.17 24.33
CA HIS A 395 -24.02 -1.09 24.74
C HIS A 395 -23.01 -2.18 25.12
N ARG A 396 -21.71 -1.85 25.24
CA ARG A 396 -20.73 -2.80 25.78
C ARG A 396 -21.01 -3.00 27.28
N PRO A 397 -21.25 -4.24 27.76
CA PRO A 397 -21.63 -4.46 29.15
C PRO A 397 -20.52 -4.03 30.12
N ARG A 398 -20.80 -3.04 30.96
CA ARG A 398 -19.97 -2.67 32.12
C ARG A 398 -20.07 -3.77 33.18
N THR A 399 -19.09 -4.66 33.29
CA THR A 399 -18.94 -5.55 34.45
C THR A 399 -17.80 -5.07 35.34
N HIS A 400 -17.98 -3.94 36.02
CA HIS A 400 -17.17 -3.59 37.18
C HIS A 400 -18.08 -3.52 38.40
N LYS A 401 -18.13 -4.61 39.18
CA LYS A 401 -18.32 -4.51 40.63
C LYS A 401 -16.92 -4.26 41.22
N PRO A 402 -16.69 -3.18 41.98
CA PRO A 402 -15.43 -3.01 42.68
C PRO A 402 -15.28 -4.14 43.72
N LYS A 403 -14.17 -4.89 43.64
CA LYS A 403 -13.77 -5.85 44.68
C LYS A 403 -13.43 -5.05 45.94
N SER A 404 -14.33 -5.07 46.91
CA SER A 404 -14.07 -4.65 48.28
C SER A 404 -12.98 -5.55 48.88
N ILE A 405 -11.89 -4.94 49.34
CA ILE A 405 -10.91 -5.57 50.22
C ILE A 405 -11.64 -5.95 51.52
N SER A 406 -11.72 -7.24 51.83
CA SER A 406 -12.10 -7.73 53.14
C SER A 406 -10.92 -8.48 53.76
N SER A 407 -10.32 -7.89 54.80
CA SER A 407 -9.63 -8.64 55.85
C SER A 407 -10.67 -9.14 56.89
N PRO A 408 -10.35 -10.16 57.68
CA PRO A 408 -11.30 -11.24 57.97
C PRO A 408 -12.07 -11.08 59.30
N GLU A 409 -13.04 -11.99 59.44
CA GLU A 409 -13.67 -12.50 60.67
C GLU A 409 -15.11 -12.08 61.01
N LYS A 410 -15.96 -13.12 60.97
CA LYS A 410 -16.97 -13.55 61.96
C LYS A 410 -18.24 -12.71 62.21
N SER A 411 -19.32 -13.33 61.72
CA SER A 411 -20.61 -13.61 62.38
C SER A 411 -21.67 -12.48 62.55
N PRO A 412 -22.97 -12.84 62.52
CA PRO A 412 -24.06 -11.92 62.18
C PRO A 412 -24.92 -11.52 63.39
N GLN A 413 -25.57 -10.35 63.34
CA GLN A 413 -27.00 -10.18 63.65
C GLN A 413 -27.48 -8.70 63.70
N SER A 414 -28.62 -8.48 63.05
CA SER A 414 -29.77 -7.64 63.47
C SER A 414 -29.79 -6.11 63.28
N LYS A 415 -30.81 -5.71 62.47
CA LYS A 415 -31.90 -4.75 62.77
C LYS A 415 -31.63 -3.21 62.88
N LEU A 416 -32.39 -2.51 62.02
CA LEU A 416 -33.26 -1.34 62.26
C LEU A 416 -32.71 0.13 62.28
N ILE A 417 -33.44 0.98 61.53
CA ILE A 417 -33.91 2.36 61.79
C ILE A 417 -33.20 3.58 61.12
N LYS A 418 -34.09 4.46 60.67
CA LYS A 418 -34.05 5.80 60.04
C LYS A 418 -33.31 6.91 60.81
N LYS A 419 -33.06 8.02 60.06
CA LYS A 419 -33.25 9.48 60.36
C LYS A 419 -32.01 10.39 60.53
N GLY A 420 -32.11 11.60 59.95
CA GLY A 420 -31.44 12.86 60.38
C GLY A 420 -30.30 13.32 59.45
N VAL A 421 -30.38 14.36 58.61
CA VAL A 421 -30.53 15.83 58.82
C VAL A 421 -29.23 16.56 59.20
N ASN A 422 -28.83 17.47 58.28
CA ASN A 422 -28.07 18.73 58.36
C ASN A 422 -26.74 18.85 59.14
N GLY A 423 -25.74 19.47 58.47
CA GLY A 423 -24.68 20.23 59.14
C GLY A 423 -23.40 20.43 58.31
N ASN A 424 -23.31 21.54 57.59
CA ASN A 424 -22.07 22.20 57.13
C ASN A 424 -21.70 23.32 58.16
N PRO A 425 -20.54 24.02 58.14
CA PRO A 425 -19.33 23.88 57.30
C PRO A 425 -17.96 24.12 58.03
N THR A 426 -16.89 24.14 57.23
CA THR A 426 -15.62 24.93 57.31
C THR A 426 -14.46 24.49 58.22
N SER A 427 -13.36 23.99 57.60
CA SER A 427 -12.13 24.79 57.41
C SER A 427 -11.11 24.10 56.46
N THR A 428 -10.77 24.84 55.40
CA THR A 428 -9.47 24.92 54.68
C THR A 428 -8.55 23.70 54.57
N PHE A 429 -8.51 23.12 53.37
CA PHE A 429 -7.27 22.68 52.72
C PHE A 429 -7.32 23.07 51.24
N GLU A 430 -6.34 23.84 50.79
CA GLU A 430 -6.00 23.98 49.37
C GLU A 430 -5.71 22.58 48.80
N SER A 431 -6.41 22.18 47.75
CA SER A 431 -5.95 21.10 46.88
C SER A 431 -6.44 21.32 45.46
N SER A 432 -5.47 21.23 44.55
CA SER A 432 -5.57 21.19 43.11
C SER A 432 -6.78 20.39 42.62
N ALA A 433 -7.46 20.94 41.62
CA ALA A 433 -8.49 20.24 40.85
C ALA A 433 -7.91 18.91 40.31
N LYS A 434 -8.34 17.82 40.92
CA LYS A 434 -8.03 16.45 40.50
C LYS A 434 -8.85 16.16 39.25
N ASN A 435 -8.16 15.91 38.14
CA ASN A 435 -8.72 15.40 36.89
C ASN A 435 -9.45 14.06 37.14
N ASP A 436 -10.65 13.96 36.59
CA ASP A 436 -11.49 12.76 36.50
C ASP A 436 -10.80 11.62 35.70
N PRO A 437 -11.22 10.34 35.88
CA PRO A 437 -10.42 9.18 35.50
C PRO A 437 -10.27 8.97 33.98
N HIS A 438 -9.01 8.83 33.56
CA HIS A 438 -8.45 8.47 32.25
C HIS A 438 -9.41 7.98 31.14
N HIS A 439 -9.91 8.92 30.33
CA HIS A 439 -10.37 8.65 28.97
C HIS A 439 -9.19 8.78 28.00
N ALA A 440 -8.44 7.70 27.80
CA ALA A 440 -7.32 7.67 26.86
C ALA A 440 -7.30 6.37 26.05
N VAL A 441 -6.84 6.46 24.80
CA VAL A 441 -6.48 5.31 23.98
C VAL A 441 -4.96 5.16 24.04
N SER A 442 -4.49 3.96 24.38
CA SER A 442 -3.08 3.64 24.48
C SER A 442 -2.62 2.94 23.19
N PHE A 443 -1.51 3.41 22.62
CA PHE A 443 -0.84 2.84 21.46
C PHE A 443 0.52 2.33 21.91
N ARG A 444 0.68 1.01 22.04
CA ARG A 444 1.97 0.39 22.31
C ARG A 444 2.69 0.17 20.98
N CYS A 445 3.79 0.89 20.77
CA CYS A 445 4.58 0.87 19.55
C CYS A 445 5.82 0.01 19.78
N MET A 446 5.87 -1.15 19.13
CA MET A 446 6.99 -2.09 19.19
C MET A 446 7.77 -2.05 17.88
N PRO A 447 9.06 -1.66 17.87
CA PRO A 447 9.86 -1.73 16.67
C PRO A 447 10.06 -3.19 16.24
N MET A 448 9.98 -3.45 14.94
CA MET A 448 10.21 -4.78 14.39
C MET A 448 11.63 -4.87 13.82
N LEU A 449 12.38 -5.88 14.24
CA LEU A 449 13.70 -6.18 13.68
C LEU A 449 13.57 -6.53 12.19
N ARG A 450 14.47 -6.00 11.36
CA ARG A 450 14.62 -6.45 9.96
C ARG A 450 15.01 -7.93 9.99
N ALA A 451 14.34 -8.76 9.18
CA ALA A 451 14.53 -10.21 9.16
C ALA A 451 15.86 -10.67 8.50
N THR A 452 16.98 -10.00 8.80
CA THR A 452 18.31 -10.27 8.23
C THR A 452 19.45 -10.35 9.23
N GLU A 453 19.21 -10.29 10.55
CA GLU A 453 20.29 -10.39 11.54
C GLU A 453 20.24 -11.72 12.31
N SER A 454 21.36 -12.45 12.23
CA SER A 454 21.70 -13.54 13.14
C SER A 454 21.52 -13.08 14.59
N LEU A 455 20.93 -13.94 15.43
CA LEU A 455 20.59 -13.68 16.84
C LEU A 455 21.79 -13.33 17.75
N ALA A 456 22.99 -13.19 17.19
CA ALA A 456 24.23 -12.90 17.91
C ALA A 456 24.70 -11.44 17.81
N ASP A 457 24.19 -10.62 16.86
CA ASP A 457 24.76 -9.29 16.60
C ASP A 457 23.75 -8.12 16.47
N ALA A 458 22.48 -8.31 16.80
CA ALA A 458 21.49 -7.22 16.72
C ALA A 458 21.49 -6.34 17.98
N VAL A 459 21.96 -5.09 17.87
CA VAL A 459 21.61 -4.03 18.82
C VAL A 459 20.24 -3.47 18.40
N PRO A 460 19.22 -3.51 19.29
CA PRO A 460 17.87 -3.07 18.93
C PRO A 460 17.84 -1.57 18.66
N ASP A 461 17.60 -1.20 17.41
CA ASP A 461 17.31 0.18 17.03
C ASP A 461 15.84 0.50 17.41
N GLY A 462 15.64 0.91 18.67
CA GLY A 462 14.38 1.43 19.22
C GLY A 462 13.86 0.66 20.42
N GLU A 463 13.60 1.36 21.54
CA GLU A 463 12.86 0.81 22.68
C GLU A 463 11.35 0.77 22.38
N THR A 464 10.64 -0.25 22.87
CA THR A 464 9.17 -0.25 22.88
C THR A 464 8.69 0.93 23.71
N TYR A 465 7.78 1.74 23.15
CA TYR A 465 7.22 2.89 23.87
C TYR A 465 5.70 2.95 23.74
N MET A 466 5.06 3.63 24.69
CA MET A 466 3.62 3.83 24.72
C MET A 466 3.27 5.30 24.41
N LEU A 467 2.26 5.48 23.55
CA LEU A 467 1.62 6.78 23.34
C LEU A 467 0.22 6.71 23.92
N GLU A 468 -0.15 7.68 24.74
CA GLU A 468 -1.53 7.84 25.20
C GLU A 468 -2.11 9.09 24.57
N THR A 469 -3.26 8.94 23.93
CA THR A 469 -4.00 10.07 23.36
C THR A 469 -5.31 10.23 24.11
N PRO A 470 -5.56 11.37 24.77
CA PRO A 470 -6.80 11.60 25.49
C PRO A 470 -7.96 11.72 24.51
N PHE A 471 -9.16 11.40 25.00
CA PHE A 471 -10.38 11.61 24.24
C PHE A 471 -11.49 12.26 25.05
N THR A 472 -12.35 13.00 24.36
CA THR A 472 -13.52 13.66 24.92
C THR A 472 -14.79 13.23 24.19
N PHE A 473 -15.90 13.25 24.92
CA PHE A 473 -17.22 12.99 24.36
C PHE A 473 -17.95 14.31 24.13
N LYS A 474 -18.45 14.53 22.91
CA LYS A 474 -19.33 15.65 22.60
C LYS A 474 -20.77 15.17 22.48
N GLU A 475 -21.68 15.84 23.19
CA GLU A 475 -23.12 15.65 23.03
C GLU A 475 -23.60 16.33 21.73
N MET A 476 -24.58 15.72 21.07
CA MET A 476 -25.28 16.27 19.91
C MET A 476 -26.54 17.00 20.33
#